data_AF-Q037F1-F1
#
_entry.id   AF-Q037F1-F1
#
_cell.length_a   1.000
_cell.length_b   1.000
_cell.length_c   1.000
_cell.angle_alpha   90.00
_cell.angle_beta   90.00
_cell.angle_gamma   90.00
#
_symmetry.space_group_name_H-M   'P 1'
#
loop_
_entity.id
_entity.type
_entity.pdbx_description
1 polymer ?
#
loop_
_entity_poly.entity_id
_entity_poly.type
_entity_poly.pdbx_seq_one_letter_code
_entity_poly.pdbx_strand_id
1 'polypeptide(L)'
;METKNPIKALFSLNDGGYITGFQTEFWDGKTWQTTFDTSKAVEVDPAELNKIVFGATKYAGGKLVIDKDKRAELENNQPKPEPTATELKEQYDQLQAALLELADLSLDTKK
;
A
#
# COMPACT_ATOMS: atom_id res chain seq x y z
N MET A 1 20.80 -6.46 16.56
CA MET A 1 19.73 -5.62 17.14
C MET A 1 18.95 -6.48 18.09
N GLU A 2 18.66 -6.00 19.29
CA GLU A 2 17.82 -6.74 20.22
C GLU A 2 16.38 -6.76 19.71
N THR A 3 15.69 -7.90 19.81
CA THR A 3 14.30 -8.05 19.37
C THR A 3 13.42 -8.28 20.59
N LYS A 4 12.41 -7.43 20.78
CA LYS A 4 11.44 -7.53 21.87
C LYS A 4 10.06 -7.85 21.30
N ASN A 5 9.32 -8.73 21.97
CA ASN A 5 7.94 -9.04 21.64
C ASN A 5 7.16 -9.28 22.95
N PRO A 6 6.09 -8.51 23.24
CA PRO A 6 5.55 -7.39 22.47
C PRO A 6 6.31 -6.07 22.65
N ILE A 7 6.18 -5.15 21.69
CA ILE A 7 6.63 -3.75 21.81
C ILE A 7 5.44 -2.83 22.04
N LYS A 8 5.67 -1.68 22.68
CA LYS A 8 4.63 -0.65 22.76
C LYS A 8 4.61 0.19 21.48
N ALA A 9 3.42 0.38 20.95
CA ALA A 9 3.14 1.25 19.81
C ALA A 9 2.03 2.24 20.16
N LEU A 10 2.22 3.50 19.79
CA LEU A 10 1.19 4.54 19.81
C LEU A 10 0.76 4.82 18.37
N PHE A 11 -0.52 4.56 18.08
CA PHE A 11 -1.08 4.76 16.73
C PHE A 11 -1.68 6.15 16.56
N SER A 12 -1.32 6.81 15.46
CA SER A 12 -2.03 7.98 14.94
C SER A 12 -3.18 7.51 14.06
N LEU A 13 -4.37 8.03 14.29
CA LEU A 13 -5.60 7.63 13.58
C LEU A 13 -6.19 8.82 12.82
N ASN A 14 -6.83 8.57 11.67
CA ASN A 14 -7.70 9.56 11.02
C ASN A 14 -9.11 9.56 11.65
N ASP A 15 -9.99 10.44 11.18
CA ASP A 15 -11.39 10.56 11.64
C ASP A 15 -12.18 9.25 11.49
N GLY A 16 -11.81 8.42 10.52
CA GLY A 16 -12.41 7.10 10.30
C GLY A 16 -11.86 5.99 11.22
N GLY A 17 -10.90 6.31 12.09
CA GLY A 17 -10.22 5.37 12.99
C GLY A 17 -9.15 4.52 12.31
N TYR A 18 -8.73 4.84 11.08
CA TYR A 18 -7.66 4.14 10.36
C TYR A 18 -6.30 4.71 10.73
N ILE A 19 -5.32 3.82 10.86
CA ILE A 19 -3.93 4.15 11.21
C ILE A 19 -3.31 4.97 10.08
N THR A 20 -2.81 6.15 10.40
CA THR A 20 -2.06 7.04 9.49
C THR A 20 -0.58 7.15 9.85
N GLY A 21 -0.19 6.64 11.01
CA GLY A 21 1.19 6.61 11.49
C GLY A 21 1.29 5.88 12.82
N PHE A 22 2.51 5.61 13.26
CA PHE A 22 2.77 5.05 14.59
C PHE A 22 4.14 5.46 15.13
N GLN A 23 4.26 5.48 16.44
CA GLN A 23 5.53 5.58 17.17
C GLN A 23 5.73 4.32 18.00
N THR A 24 6.94 3.77 18.04
CA THR A 24 7.27 2.56 18.82
C THR A 24 8.42 2.82 19.76
N GLU A 25 8.53 1.96 20.78
CA GLU A 25 9.78 1.84 21.53
C GLU A 25 10.94 1.50 20.58
N PHE A 26 12.16 1.90 20.94
CA PHE A 26 13.36 1.54 20.20
C PHE A 26 14.49 1.12 21.15
N TRP A 27 15.39 0.29 20.66
CA TRP A 27 16.59 -0.13 21.39
C TRP A 27 17.72 0.87 21.16
N ASP A 28 18.24 1.48 22.22
CA ASP A 28 19.35 2.44 22.14
C ASP A 28 20.75 1.78 22.14
N GLY A 29 20.81 0.45 22.22
CA GLY A 29 22.05 -0.32 22.40
C GLY A 29 22.20 -0.94 23.79
N LYS A 30 21.42 -0.50 24.78
CA LYS A 30 21.47 -0.96 26.19
C LYS A 30 20.10 -1.24 26.79
N THR A 31 19.11 -0.41 26.50
CA THR A 31 17.76 -0.51 27.04
C THR A 31 16.71 -0.10 26.02
N TRP A 32 15.48 -0.59 26.20
CA TRP A 32 14.34 -0.14 25.42
C TRP A 32 13.91 1.24 25.91
N GLN A 33 13.89 2.20 24.99
CA GLN A 33 13.51 3.58 25.25
C GLN A 33 12.07 3.84 24.79
N THR A 34 11.39 4.71 25.53
CA THR A 34 10.08 5.23 25.17
C THR A 34 10.12 6.75 25.19
N THR A 35 10.04 7.37 24.01
CA THR A 35 10.10 8.83 23.85
C THR A 35 8.72 9.47 23.67
N PHE A 36 7.65 8.74 23.99
CA PHE A 36 6.26 9.15 23.81
C PHE A 36 5.41 8.79 25.03
N ASP A 37 4.25 9.42 25.17
CA ASP A 37 3.30 9.08 26.23
C ASP A 37 2.70 7.69 25.98
N THR A 38 2.88 6.80 26.95
CA THR A 38 2.42 5.40 26.88
C THR A 38 1.00 5.19 27.37
N SER A 39 0.32 6.23 27.87
CA SER A 39 -1.04 6.14 28.42
C SER A 39 -2.06 5.52 27.46
N LYS A 40 -1.85 5.71 26.15
CA LYS A 40 -2.69 5.17 25.06
C LYS A 40 -1.93 4.20 24.15
N ALA A 41 -0.70 3.85 24.51
CA ALA A 41 0.07 2.89 23.75
C ALA A 41 -0.49 1.48 23.95
N VAL A 42 -0.38 0.67 22.91
CA VAL A 42 -0.81 -0.73 22.94
C VAL A 42 0.38 -1.64 22.72
N GLU A 43 0.31 -2.82 23.30
CA GLU A 43 1.29 -3.87 23.06
C GLU A 43 0.96 -4.57 21.74
N VAL A 44 1.95 -4.67 20.86
CA VAL A 44 1.82 -5.25 19.54
C VAL A 44 3.07 -6.05 19.20
N ASP A 45 2.88 -7.13 18.45
CA ASP A 45 4.00 -7.87 17.88
C ASP A 45 4.68 -7.01 16.81
N PRO A 46 6.01 -6.83 16.84
CA PRO A 46 6.72 -6.09 15.80
C PRO A 46 6.43 -6.59 14.37
N ALA A 47 6.18 -7.89 14.20
CA ALA A 47 5.84 -8.47 12.90
C ALA A 47 4.47 -8.01 12.37
N GLU A 48 3.52 -7.68 13.27
CA GLU A 48 2.20 -7.17 12.90
C GLU A 48 2.28 -5.71 12.44
N LEU A 49 3.23 -4.91 12.94
CA LEU A 49 3.45 -3.53 12.46
C LEU A 49 3.81 -3.48 10.97
N ASN A 50 4.59 -4.46 10.48
CA ASN A 50 4.95 -4.55 9.06
C ASN A 50 3.76 -4.83 8.14
N LYS A 51 2.62 -5.25 8.70
CA LYS A 51 1.39 -5.53 7.95
C LYS A 51 0.46 -4.31 7.87
N ILE A 52 0.81 -3.20 8.51
CA ILE A 52 -0.01 -1.98 8.50
C ILE A 52 -0.02 -1.39 7.10
N VAL A 53 -1.23 -1.19 6.59
CA VAL A 53 -1.50 -0.37 5.40
C VAL A 53 -2.07 0.95 5.89
N PHE A 54 -1.28 2.02 5.78
CA PHE A 54 -1.71 3.35 6.21
C PHE A 54 -2.98 3.79 5.47
N GLY A 55 -3.97 4.25 6.23
CA GLY A 55 -5.30 4.62 5.72
C GLY A 55 -6.27 3.46 5.52
N ALA A 56 -5.83 2.20 5.68
CA ALA A 56 -6.69 1.01 5.54
C ALA A 56 -6.61 0.02 6.72
N THR A 57 -5.69 0.18 7.67
CA THR A 57 -5.61 -0.66 8.87
C THR A 57 -6.25 0.01 10.08
N LYS A 58 -6.97 -0.75 10.90
CA LYS A 58 -7.56 -0.32 12.18
C LYS A 58 -7.03 -1.20 13.33
N TYR A 59 -6.88 -0.62 14.51
CA TYR A 59 -6.67 -1.39 15.73
C TYR A 59 -8.02 -1.67 16.40
N ALA A 60 -8.48 -2.93 16.36
CA ALA A 60 -9.80 -3.32 16.86
C ALA A 60 -9.73 -4.65 17.60
N GLY A 61 -10.21 -4.69 18.85
CA GLY A 61 -10.24 -5.91 19.65
C GLY A 61 -8.85 -6.50 19.93
N GLY A 62 -7.85 -5.64 20.15
CA GLY A 62 -6.48 -6.06 20.47
C GLY A 62 -5.61 -6.46 19.26
N LYS A 63 -6.12 -6.32 18.03
CA LYS A 63 -5.42 -6.74 16.80
C LYS A 63 -5.51 -5.70 15.70
N LEU A 64 -4.55 -5.76 14.78
CA LEU A 64 -4.55 -4.98 13.54
C LEU A 64 -5.44 -5.68 12.51
N VAL A 65 -6.42 -4.96 12.00
CA VAL A 65 -7.38 -5.45 10.99
C VAL A 65 -7.26 -4.57 9.76
N ILE A 66 -6.97 -5.19 8.61
CA ILE A 66 -6.91 -4.50 7.33
C ILE A 66 -8.31 -4.50 6.70
N ASP A 67 -8.81 -3.32 6.39
CA ASP A 67 -10.00 -3.11 5.58
C ASP A 67 -9.65 -3.29 4.11
N LYS A 68 -10.18 -4.36 3.51
CA LYS A 68 -9.85 -4.73 2.12
C LYS A 68 -10.43 -3.75 1.11
N ASP A 69 -11.62 -3.21 1.38
CA ASP A 69 -12.28 -2.27 0.48
C ASP A 69 -11.51 -0.95 0.48
N LYS A 70 -11.09 -0.49 1.66
CA LYS A 70 -10.31 0.74 1.77
C LYS A 70 -8.89 0.61 1.24
N ARG A 71 -8.28 -0.57 1.38
CA ARG A 71 -7.03 -0.89 0.69
C ARG A 71 -7.18 -0.82 -0.83
N ALA A 72 -8.22 -1.44 -1.39
CA ALA A 72 -8.46 -1.43 -2.84
C ALA A 72 -8.71 -0.01 -3.36
N GLU A 73 -9.42 0.83 -2.60
CA GLU A 73 -9.62 2.24 -2.94
C GLU A 73 -8.30 3.03 -2.98
N LEU A 74 -7.41 2.79 -2.01
CA LEU A 74 -6.09 3.44 -2.00
C LEU A 74 -5.22 2.98 -3.19
N GLU A 75 -5.24 1.69 -3.53
CA GLU A 75 -4.53 1.14 -4.68
C GLU A 75 -5.09 1.70 -6.01
N ASN A 76 -6.41 1.89 -6.13
CA ASN A 76 -7.02 2.49 -7.32
C ASN A 76 -6.76 4.00 -7.46
N ASN A 77 -6.58 4.69 -6.34
CA ASN A 77 -6.27 6.13 -6.30
C ASN A 77 -4.76 6.42 -6.40
N GLN A 78 -3.92 5.39 -6.42
CA GLN A 78 -2.53 5.59 -6.77
C GLN A 78 -2.45 6.05 -8.23
N PRO A 79 -1.63 7.08 -8.54
CA PRO A 79 -1.37 7.42 -9.92
C PRO A 79 -0.90 6.16 -10.62
N LYS A 80 -1.59 5.77 -11.71
CA LYS A 80 -1.17 4.64 -12.54
C LYS A 80 0.32 4.82 -12.83
N PRO A 81 1.15 3.78 -12.62
CA PRO A 81 2.54 3.86 -13.00
C PRO A 81 2.61 4.34 -14.45
N GLU A 82 3.52 5.28 -14.73
CA GLU A 82 3.77 5.69 -16.11
C GLU A 82 4.04 4.42 -16.93
N PRO A 83 3.44 4.29 -18.12
CA PRO A 83 3.65 3.13 -18.97
C PRO A 83 5.15 2.95 -19.20
N THR A 84 5.64 1.73 -18.98
CA THR A 84 7.03 1.41 -19.29
C THR A 84 7.28 1.54 -20.80
N ALA A 85 8.55 1.74 -21.18
CA ALA A 85 8.94 1.81 -22.60
C ALA A 85 8.51 0.55 -23.39
N THR A 86 8.45 -0.60 -22.72
CA THR A 86 7.97 -1.86 -23.30
C THR A 86 6.47 -1.82 -23.57
N GLU A 87 5.66 -1.38 -22.60
CA GLU A 87 4.20 -1.26 -22.76
C GLU A 87 3.83 -0.22 -23.82
N LEU A 88 4.58 0.89 -23.91
CA LEU A 88 4.43 1.87 -24.99
C LEU A 88 4.70 1.27 -26.38
N LYS A 89 5.72 0.42 -26.48
CA LYS A 89 6.05 -0.25 -27.73
C LYS A 89 4.98 -1.26 -28.14
N GLU A 90 4.46 -2.03 -27.20
CA GLU A 90 3.35 -2.96 -27.46
C GLU A 90 2.08 -2.24 -27.90
N GLN A 91 1.74 -1.11 -27.27
CA GLN A 91 0.61 -0.27 -27.69
C GLN A 91 0.80 0.29 -29.10
N TYR A 92 2.02 0.71 -29.44
CA TYR A 92 2.34 1.20 -30.77
C TYR A 92 2.23 0.10 -31.82
N ASP A 93 2.75 -1.10 -31.53
CA ASP A 93 2.70 -2.25 -32.44
C ASP A 93 1.24 -2.73 -32.63
N GLN A 94 0.41 -2.71 -31.57
CA GLN A 94 -1.04 -2.99 -31.67
C GLN A 94 -1.77 -1.96 -32.54
N LEU A 95 -1.44 -0.67 -32.39
CA LEU A 95 -2.03 0.39 -33.22
C LEU A 95 -1.65 0.21 -34.70
N GLN A 96 -0.40 -0.14 -34.98
CA GLN A 96 0.03 -0.42 -36.34
C GLN A 96 -0.68 -1.63 -36.95
N ALA A 97 -0.85 -2.71 -36.18
CA ALA A 97 -1.57 -3.90 -36.65
C ALA A 97 -3.04 -3.59 -36.97
N ALA A 98 -3.73 -2.83 -36.11
CA ALA A 98 -5.12 -2.42 -36.35
C ALA A 98 -5.27 -1.51 -37.58
N LEU A 99 -4.30 -0.62 -37.83
CA LEU A 99 -4.27 0.22 -39.03
C LEU A 99 -4.08 -0.61 -40.31
N LEU A 100 -3.25 -1.65 -40.25
CA LEU A 100 -3.00 -2.54 -41.37
C LEU A 100 -4.24 -3.40 -41.69
N GLU A 101 -4.91 -3.93 -40.67
CA GLU A 101 -6.15 -4.70 -40.81
C GLU A 101 -7.29 -3.86 -41.41
N LEU A 102 -7.41 -2.60 -40.99
CA LEU A 102 -8.36 -1.65 -41.61
C LEU A 102 -8.01 -1.34 -43.08
N ALA A 103 -6.73 -1.26 -43.42
CA ALA A 103 -6.29 -1.01 -44.79
C ALA A 103 -6.66 -2.18 -45.72
N ASP A 104 -6.46 -3.42 -45.28
CA ASP A 104 -6.82 -4.62 -46.04
C ASP A 104 -8.34 -4.75 -46.24
N LEU A 105 -9.13 -4.49 -45.19
CA LEU A 105 -10.61 -4.45 -45.30
C LEU A 105 -11.12 -3.36 -46.28
N SER A 106 -10.41 -2.25 -46.40
CA SER A 106 -10.73 -1.18 -47.36
C SER A 106 -10.37 -1.52 -48.81
N LEU A 107 -9.45 -2.47 -49.02
CA LEU A 107 -9.01 -2.93 -50.34
C LEU A 107 -9.90 -4.05 -50.88
N ASP A 108 -10.40 -4.94 -50.03
CA ASP A 108 -11.31 -6.02 -50.43
C ASP A 108 -12.72 -5.54 -50.80
N THR A 109 -13.13 -4.34 -50.37
CA THR A 109 -14.45 -3.75 -50.71
C THR A 109 -14.49 -3.05 -52.08
N LYS A 110 -13.39 -3.04 -52.85
CA LYS A 110 -13.30 -2.42 -54.20
C LYS A 110 -13.28 -3.42 -55.38
N LYS A 111 -13.57 -4.70 -55.15
CA LYS A 111 -13.77 -5.70 -56.24
C LYS A 111 -15.23 -5.95 -56.55
#